data_AF-A0A7K1UQA4-F1
#
_entry.id   AF-A0A7K1UQA4-F1
#
_cell.length_a   1.000
_cell.length_b   1.000
_cell.length_c   1.000
_cell.angle_alpha   90.00
_cell.angle_beta   90.00
_cell.angle_gamma   90.00
#
_symmetry.space_group_name_H-M   'P 1'
#
loop_
_entity.id
_entity.type
_entity.pdbx_description
1 polymer ?
#
loop_
_entity_poly.entity_id
_entity_poly.type
_entity_poly.pdbx_seq_one_letter_code
_entity_poly.pdbx_strand_id
1 'polypeptide(L)'
;MPDVNKQNLVYFESPSMRELYAALDEWQRTNGQRFLSLAIHPDAGNFCCIALTNPAEVVITSVDGHHHAAVNRFGLLAVTTD
;
A
#
# COMPACT_ATOMS: atom_id res chain seq x y z
N MET A 1 -10.06 -11.53 -10.84
CA MET A 1 -10.44 -10.67 -9.70
C MET A 1 -10.56 -9.25 -10.23
N PRO A 2 -11.68 -8.55 -10.03
CA PRO A 2 -11.88 -7.23 -10.61
C PRO A 2 -10.88 -6.23 -9.99
N ASP A 3 -10.59 -5.15 -10.72
CA ASP A 3 -9.59 -4.06 -10.57
C ASP A 3 -9.32 -3.41 -9.18
N VAL A 4 -9.78 -3.99 -8.07
CA VAL A 4 -9.69 -3.44 -6.71
C VAL A 4 -8.23 -3.24 -6.24
N ASN A 5 -7.27 -3.97 -6.81
CA ASN A 5 -5.87 -3.92 -6.39
C ASN A 5 -5.06 -2.74 -6.98
N LYS A 6 -5.67 -1.86 -7.79
CA LYS A 6 -4.97 -0.71 -8.40
C LYS A 6 -4.94 0.54 -7.53
N GLN A 7 -5.77 0.62 -6.48
CA GLN A 7 -5.84 1.79 -5.62
C GLN A 7 -5.15 1.48 -4.29
N ASN A 8 -3.96 2.02 -4.11
CA ASN A 8 -3.18 1.89 -2.88
C ASN A 8 -3.19 3.17 -2.04
N LEU A 9 -4.16 4.08 -2.26
CA LEU A 9 -4.22 5.37 -1.60
C LEU A 9 -5.56 5.54 -0.89
N VAL A 10 -5.51 5.88 0.40
CA VAL A 10 -6.68 6.07 1.26
C VAL A 10 -6.55 7.40 1.99
N TYR A 11 -7.65 8.15 2.10
CA TYR A 11 -7.70 9.43 2.80
C TYR A 11 -8.45 9.30 4.12
N PHE A 12 -7.93 9.96 5.16
CA PHE A 12 -8.59 10.10 6.45
C PHE A 12 -8.54 11.55 6.91
N GLU A 13 -9.52 11.96 7.69
CA GLU A 13 -9.56 13.27 8.31
C GLU A 13 -10.19 13.17 9.68
N SER A 14 -9.63 13.85 10.67
CA SER A 14 -10.22 13.92 12.01
C SER A 14 -9.83 15.19 12.75
N PRO A 15 -10.70 15.70 13.66
CA PRO A 15 -10.39 16.86 14.51
C PRO A 15 -9.19 16.66 15.44
N SER A 16 -8.82 15.41 15.71
CA SER A 16 -7.69 15.08 16.58
C SER A 16 -6.86 13.92 16.05
N MET A 17 -5.56 13.92 16.40
CA MET A 17 -4.66 12.81 16.12
C MET A 17 -5.11 11.47 16.74
N ARG A 18 -5.84 11.52 17.87
CA ARG A 18 -6.36 10.31 18.54
C ARG A 18 -7.45 9.65 17.71
N GLU A 19 -8.40 10.44 17.22
CA GLU A 19 -9.48 9.95 16.36
C GLU A 19 -8.94 9.48 15.02
N LEU A 20 -7.97 10.21 14.46
CA LEU A 20 -7.27 9.81 13.24
C LEU A 20 -6.60 8.44 13.41
N TYR A 21 -5.90 8.23 14.53
CA TYR A 21 -5.27 6.94 14.84
C TYR A 21 -6.31 5.81 14.96
N ALA A 22 -7.43 6.05 15.66
CA ALA A 22 -8.49 5.06 15.79
C ALA A 22 -9.11 4.70 14.43
N ALA A 23 -9.32 5.69 13.55
CA ALA A 23 -9.82 5.46 12.20
C ALA A 23 -8.85 4.65 11.34
N LEU A 24 -7.55 4.95 11.41
CA LEU A 24 -6.49 4.20 10.73
C LEU A 24 -6.45 2.74 11.20
N ASP A 25 -6.50 2.51 12.52
CA ASP A 25 -6.45 1.16 13.10
C ASP A 25 -7.69 0.33 12.74
N GLU A 26 -8.88 0.93 12.81
CA GLU A 26 -10.13 0.27 12.41
C GLU A 26 -10.13 -0.10 10.93
N TRP A 27 -9.62 0.78 10.06
CA TRP A 27 -9.50 0.49 8.65
C TRP A 27 -8.56 -0.68 8.37
N GLN A 28 -7.39 -0.75 9.03
CA GLN A 28 -6.46 -1.88 8.86
C GLN A 28 -7.10 -3.21 9.30
N ARG A 29 -7.81 -3.21 10.43
CA ARG A 29 -8.50 -4.40 10.95
C ARG A 29 -9.61 -4.86 10.01
N THR A 30 -10.42 -3.93 9.52
CA THR A 30 -11.54 -4.23 8.60
C THR A 30 -11.07 -4.76 7.25
N ASN A 31 -9.97 -4.22 6.71
CA ASN A 31 -9.49 -4.56 5.36
C ASN A 31 -8.43 -5.68 5.36
N GLY A 32 -7.89 -6.07 6.52
CA GLY A 32 -6.79 -7.03 6.59
C GLY A 32 -5.51 -6.55 5.90
N GLN A 33 -5.35 -5.24 5.73
CA GLN A 33 -4.24 -4.61 5.03
C GLN A 33 -3.44 -3.73 5.98
N ARG A 34 -2.13 -3.60 5.72
CA ARG A 34 -1.25 -2.69 6.44
C ARG A 34 -0.94 -1.47 5.58
N PHE A 35 -0.74 -0.33 6.22
CA PHE A 35 -0.19 0.84 5.54
C PHE A 35 1.31 0.68 5.31
N LEU A 36 1.75 1.05 4.11
CA LEU A 36 3.14 1.18 3.71
C LEU A 36 3.73 2.52 4.16
N SER A 37 2.95 3.60 4.04
CA SER A 37 3.36 4.96 4.42
C SER A 37 2.15 5.81 4.80
N LEU A 38 2.36 6.79 5.67
CA LEU A 38 1.35 7.76 6.11
C LEU A 38 1.95 9.17 5.98
N ALA A 39 1.22 10.08 5.36
CA ALA A 39 1.50 11.52 5.39
C ALA A 39 0.36 12.21 6.14
N ILE A 40 0.67 12.86 7.27
CA ILE A 40 -0.33 13.54 8.10
C ILE A 40 -0.01 15.03 8.13
N HIS A 41 -1.01 15.86 7.84
CA HIS A 41 -0.89 17.32 7.80
C HIS A 41 -2.08 17.97 8.51
N PRO A 42 -1.87 19.04 9.29
CA PRO A 42 -2.96 19.86 9.79
C PRO A 42 -3.58 20.65 8.64
N ASP A 43 -4.90 20.71 8.58
CA ASP A 43 -5.66 21.52 7.62
C ASP A 43 -6.94 22.05 8.27
N ALA A 44 -7.17 23.37 8.22
CA ALA A 44 -8.34 24.05 8.75
C ALA A 44 -8.79 23.67 10.19
N GLY A 45 -7.86 23.26 11.07
CA GLY A 45 -8.15 22.82 12.44
C GLY A 45 -8.40 21.31 12.61
N ASN A 46 -8.33 20.55 11.53
CA ASN A 46 -8.33 19.09 11.50
C ASN A 46 -6.92 18.55 11.20
N PHE A 47 -6.79 17.23 11.29
CA PHE A 47 -5.66 16.45 10.80
C PHE A 47 -6.10 15.61 9.61
N CYS A 48 -5.48 15.83 8.46
CA CYS A 48 -5.71 15.08 7.24
C CYS A 48 -4.57 14.08 7.04
N CYS A 49 -4.89 12.88 6.58
CA CYS A 49 -3.93 11.82 6.31
C CYS A 49 -4.13 11.23 4.93
N ILE A 50 -3.05 11.15 4.17
CA ILE A 50 -2.95 10.33 2.97
C ILE A 50 -2.15 9.08 3.35
N ALA A 51 -2.81 7.92 3.27
CA ALA A 51 -2.24 6.63 3.59
C ALA A 51 -1.99 5.83 2.31
N LEU A 52 -0.76 5.36 2.14
CA LEU A 52 -0.41 4.38 1.13
C LEU A 52 -0.57 2.99 1.72
N THR A 53 -1.42 2.15 1.14
CA THR A 53 -1.60 0.75 1.55
C THR A 53 -0.52 -0.10 0.91
N ASN A 54 -0.10 -1.16 1.60
CA ASN A 54 0.80 -2.13 1.00
C ASN A 54 0.01 -2.86 -0.11
N PRO A 55 0.44 -2.81 -1.39
CA PRO A 55 -0.23 -3.53 -2.46
C PRO A 55 -0.29 -5.02 -2.10
N ALA A 56 -1.44 -5.66 -2.31
CA ALA A 56 -1.54 -7.10 -2.04
C ALA A 56 -0.69 -7.92 -3.03
N GLU A 57 -0.35 -7.35 -4.18
CA GLU A 57 0.51 -7.96 -5.20
C GLU A 57 1.61 -6.98 -5.59
N VAL A 58 2.86 -7.43 -5.52
CA VAL A 58 4.03 -6.72 -6.04
C VAL A 58 4.64 -7.56 -7.16
N VAL A 59 4.91 -6.91 -8.29
CA VAL A 59 5.64 -7.54 -9.40
C VAL A 59 7.09 -7.08 -9.29
N ILE A 60 8.00 -8.04 -9.11
CA ILE A 60 9.44 -7.76 -9.15
C ILE A 60 9.84 -7.76 -10.62
N THR A 61 10.38 -6.64 -11.09
CA THR A 61 10.78 -6.46 -12.49
C THR A 61 12.24 -6.03 -12.62
N SER A 62 12.80 -6.16 -13.83
CA SER A 62 14.07 -5.53 -14.20
C SER A 62 14.01 -4.01 -14.08
N VAL A 63 15.18 -3.36 -14.09
CA VAL A 63 15.30 -1.89 -13.95
C VAL A 63 14.51 -1.13 -15.02
N ASP A 64 14.38 -1.69 -16.22
CA ASP A 64 13.58 -1.14 -17.33
C ASP A 64 12.09 -1.55 -17.30
N GLY A 65 11.70 -2.41 -16.35
CA GLY A 65 10.34 -2.90 -16.20
C GLY A 65 9.91 -3.97 -17.20
N HIS A 66 10.79 -4.43 -18.09
CA HIS A 66 10.41 -5.35 -19.19
C HIS A 66 10.39 -6.82 -18.80
N HIS A 67 11.18 -7.23 -17.82
CA HIS A 67 11.33 -8.62 -17.43
C HIS A 67 10.83 -8.83 -16.00
N HIS A 68 10.09 -9.89 -15.75
CA HIS A 68 9.54 -10.20 -14.44
C HIS A 68 10.38 -11.28 -13.73
N ALA A 69 10.40 -11.26 -12.40
CA ALA A 69 11.02 -12.33 -11.64
C ALA A 69 10.15 -13.60 -11.69
N ALA A 70 10.80 -14.74 -11.89
CA ALA A 70 10.19 -16.07 -11.82
C ALA A 70 11.02 -17.00 -10.92
N VAL A 71 10.36 -17.99 -10.33
CA VAL A 71 11.04 -19.07 -9.59
C VAL A 71 11.45 -20.14 -10.59
N ASN A 72 12.76 -20.38 -10.72
CA ASN A 72 13.27 -21.41 -11.63
C ASN A 72 13.12 -22.82 -11.02
N ARG A 73 13.46 -23.86 -11.81
CA ARG A 73 13.40 -25.26 -11.38
C ARG A 73 14.25 -25.63 -10.16
N PHE A 74 15.18 -24.76 -9.75
CA PHE A 74 16.05 -24.94 -8.58
C PHE A 74 15.54 -24.19 -7.35
N GLY A 75 14.37 -23.54 -7.42
CA GLY A 75 13.80 -22.77 -6.32
C GLY A 75 14.42 -21.38 -6.15
N LEU A 76 15.17 -20.88 -7.14
CA LEU A 76 15.78 -19.54 -7.10
C LEU A 76 14.87 -18.53 -7.77
N LEU A 77 14.71 -17.35 -7.14
CA LEU A 77 14.04 -16.20 -7.73
C LEU A 77 15.04 -15.44 -8.62
N ALA A 78 14.75 -15.34 -9.91
CA ALA A 78 15.58 -14.64 -10.89
C ALA A 78 14.70 -13.91 -11.92
N VAL A 79 15.22 -12.82 -12.48
CA VAL A 79 14.58 -12.11 -13.61
C VAL A 79 14.76 -12.97 -14.87
N THR A 80 13.67 -13.30 -15.56
CA THR A 80 13.74 -14.06 -16.81
C THR A 80 14.22 -13.15 -17.93
N THR A 81 15.45 -13.37 -18.41
CA THR A 81 15.89 -12.86 -19.70
C THR A 81 15.57 -13.95 -20.71
N ASP A 82 14.58 -13.73 -21.58
CA ASP A 82 14.37 -14.62 -22.73
C ASP A 82 15.64 -14.68 -23.61
#